data_AF-A0A969T7C7-F1
#
_entry.id   AF-A0A969T7C7-F1
#
_cell.length_a   1.000
_cell.length_b   1.000
_cell.length_c   1.000
_cell.angle_alpha   90.00
_cell.angle_beta   90.00
_cell.angle_gamma   90.00
#
_symmetry.space_group_name_H-M   'P 1'
#
loop_
_entity.id
_entity.type
_entity.pdbx_description
1 polymer ?
#
loop_
_entity_poly.entity_id
_entity_poly.type
_entity_poly.pdbx_seq_one_letter_code
_entity_poly.pdbx_strand_id
1 'polypeptide(L)'
;MKDFFIGKMGQFFTPRPVVQFCVKMLAPQQSQRVIDPSCGSGGFLLYAMDEVRQFAEANYDEFEAFKHWHSFAEKKLYGIEINDQIARVCKMNMIIHDDGHTNVIGHDALDGLDKMQKINSEFQENSYDLILSNPPLGLLLSPKK
;
A
#
# COMPACT_ATOMS: atom_id res chain seq x y z
N MET A 1 -18.81 -6.30 19.69
CA MET A 1 -18.82 -5.88 18.26
C MET A 1 -18.25 -4.47 18.07
N LYS A 2 -18.42 -3.53 19.02
CA LYS A 2 -17.76 -2.21 19.00
C LYS A 2 -16.23 -2.26 19.18
N ASP A 3 -15.69 -3.29 19.83
CA ASP A 3 -14.26 -3.41 20.15
C ASP A 3 -13.38 -3.90 18.98
N PHE A 4 -13.97 -4.27 17.85
CA PHE A 4 -13.21 -4.71 16.67
C PHE A 4 -12.84 -3.56 15.74
N PHE A 5 -13.64 -2.47 15.76
CA PHE A 5 -13.40 -1.28 14.93
C PHE A 5 -12.59 -0.21 15.65
N ILE A 6 -12.56 -0.22 16.99
CA ILE A 6 -11.61 0.56 17.79
C ILE A 6 -10.47 -0.40 18.12
N GLY A 7 -9.48 -0.49 17.24
CA GLY A 7 -8.28 -1.26 17.52
C GLY A 7 -7.72 -0.82 18.88
N LYS A 8 -7.37 -1.78 19.74
CA LYS A 8 -6.88 -1.56 21.12
C LYS A 8 -5.62 -0.65 21.24
N MET A 9 -5.15 -0.09 20.12
CA MET A 9 -3.94 0.73 19.95
C MET A 9 -4.19 2.01 19.13
N GLY A 10 -5.44 2.50 19.02
CA GLY A 10 -5.72 3.73 18.24
C GLY A 10 -5.55 3.56 16.72
N GLN A 11 -5.63 2.32 16.23
CA GLN A 11 -5.65 2.03 14.80
C GLN A 11 -7.02 2.39 14.24
N PHE A 12 -7.06 3.44 13.43
CA PHE A 12 -8.24 3.87 12.70
C PHE A 12 -8.19 3.31 11.29
N PHE A 13 -9.19 2.52 10.92
CA PHE A 13 -9.37 2.11 9.53
C PHE A 13 -9.83 3.31 8.71
N THR A 14 -9.15 3.58 7.60
CA THR A 14 -9.62 4.56 6.61
C THR A 14 -10.91 4.05 5.98
N PRO A 15 -12.03 4.79 6.07
CA PRO A 15 -13.28 4.37 5.44
C PRO A 15 -13.11 4.20 3.93
N ARG A 16 -13.68 3.12 3.36
CA ARG A 16 -13.54 2.81 1.92
C ARG A 16 -13.94 3.96 0.98
N PRO A 17 -15.01 4.72 1.23
CA PRO A 17 -15.33 5.88 0.39
C PRO A 17 -14.23 6.94 0.37
N VAL A 18 -13.51 7.13 1.47
CA VAL A 18 -12.37 8.08 1.55
C VAL A 18 -11.20 7.56 0.75
N VAL A 19 -10.85 6.28 0.91
CA VAL A 19 -9.79 5.63 0.11
C VAL A 19 -10.09 5.78 -1.39
N GLN A 20 -11.30 5.42 -1.80
CA GLN A 20 -11.71 5.49 -3.20
C GLN A 20 -11.67 6.92 -3.74
N PHE A 21 -12.16 7.88 -2.96
CA PHE A 21 -12.14 9.29 -3.34
C PHE A 21 -10.70 9.80 -3.58
N CYS A 22 -9.78 9.52 -2.65
CA CYS A 22 -8.38 9.92 -2.78
C CYS A 22 -7.70 9.26 -3.99
N VAL A 23 -7.90 7.97 -4.19
CA VAL A 23 -7.30 7.24 -5.32
C VAL A 23 -7.82 7.79 -6.65
N LYS A 24 -9.14 7.98 -6.78
CA LYS A 24 -9.75 8.55 -7.99
C LYS A 24 -9.26 9.96 -8.29
N MET A 25 -9.05 10.78 -7.26
CA MET A 25 -8.49 12.12 -7.44
C MET A 25 -7.05 12.09 -7.98
N LEU A 26 -6.23 11.14 -7.53
CA LEU A 26 -4.85 11.02 -7.98
C LEU A 26 -4.72 10.30 -9.33
N ALA A 27 -5.70 9.45 -9.69
CA ALA A 27 -5.75 8.71 -10.95
C ALA A 27 -4.40 8.04 -11.29
N PRO A 28 -3.91 7.08 -10.47
CA PRO A 28 -2.62 6.45 -10.66
C PRO A 28 -2.48 5.83 -12.05
N GLN A 29 -1.28 5.91 -12.60
CA GLN A 29 -0.92 5.40 -13.92
C GLN A 29 0.05 4.23 -13.81
N GLN A 30 0.02 3.30 -14.78
CA GLN A 30 0.87 2.10 -14.79
C GLN A 30 2.38 2.39 -14.62
N SER A 31 2.87 3.52 -15.13
CA SER A 31 4.30 3.86 -15.05
C SER A 31 4.73 4.34 -13.67
N GLN A 32 3.80 4.87 -12.87
CA GLN A 32 4.06 5.54 -11.60
C GLN A 32 4.31 4.56 -10.47
N ARG A 33 5.21 4.90 -9.57
CA ARG A 33 5.47 4.17 -8.33
C ARG A 33 4.67 4.80 -7.18
N VAL A 34 3.90 3.97 -6.48
CA VAL A 34 3.01 4.36 -5.39
C VAL A 34 3.54 3.78 -4.08
N ILE A 35 3.56 4.59 -3.02
CA ILE A 35 3.90 4.14 -1.67
C ILE A 35 2.83 4.54 -0.65
N ASP A 36 2.53 3.61 0.26
CA ASP A 36 1.81 3.88 1.51
C ASP A 36 2.73 3.58 2.71
N PRO A 37 3.33 4.61 3.36
CA PRO A 37 4.24 4.43 4.48
C PRO A 37 3.54 4.04 5.80
N SER A 38 2.21 3.93 5.83
CA SER A 38 1.45 3.40 6.96
C SER A 38 0.29 2.55 6.44
N CYS A 39 0.63 1.49 5.70
CA CYS A 39 -0.30 0.82 4.81
C CYS A 39 -1.43 0.07 5.51
N GLY A 40 -1.30 -0.21 6.82
CA GLY A 40 -2.27 -1.02 7.55
C GLY A 40 -2.53 -2.32 6.81
N SER A 41 -3.79 -2.63 6.50
CA SER A 41 -4.18 -3.81 5.73
C SER A 41 -4.07 -3.68 4.20
N GLY A 42 -3.50 -2.58 3.68
CA GLY A 42 -3.27 -2.37 2.25
C GLY A 42 -4.41 -1.68 1.49
N GLY A 43 -5.26 -0.92 2.19
CA GLY A 43 -6.46 -0.32 1.60
C GLY A 43 -6.16 0.59 0.41
N PHE A 44 -5.19 1.50 0.54
CA PHE A 44 -4.80 2.40 -0.55
C PHE A 44 -4.11 1.67 -1.69
N LEU A 45 -3.21 0.73 -1.40
CA LEU A 45 -2.48 -0.03 -2.42
C LEU A 45 -3.42 -0.86 -3.30
N LEU A 46 -4.39 -1.55 -2.69
CA LEU A 46 -5.39 -2.31 -3.43
C LEU A 46 -6.25 -1.42 -4.32
N TYR A 47 -6.69 -0.26 -3.81
CA TYR A 47 -7.54 0.63 -4.61
C TYR A 47 -6.75 1.29 -5.74
N ALA A 48 -5.46 1.60 -5.53
CA ALA A 48 -4.60 2.08 -6.61
C ALA A 48 -4.41 1.03 -7.71
N MET A 49 -4.23 -0.24 -7.33
CA MET A 49 -4.18 -1.37 -8.27
C MET A 49 -5.49 -1.54 -9.04
N ASP A 50 -6.63 -1.48 -8.34
CA ASP A 50 -7.96 -1.62 -8.91
C ASP A 50 -8.28 -0.49 -9.90
N GLU A 51 -7.87 0.75 -9.60
CA GLU A 51 -8.05 1.88 -10.53
C GLU A 51 -7.25 1.69 -11.84
N VAL A 52 -5.97 1.28 -11.75
CA VAL A 52 -5.16 0.97 -12.94
C VAL A 52 -5.72 -0.22 -13.71
N ARG A 53 -6.22 -1.24 -12.99
CA ARG A 53 -6.87 -2.41 -13.59
C ARG A 53 -8.13 -2.05 -14.35
N GLN A 54 -9.04 -1.30 -13.75
CA GLN A 54 -10.28 -0.86 -14.40
C GLN A 54 -10.00 0.02 -15.62
N PHE A 55 -9.00 0.92 -15.52
CA PHE A 55 -8.55 1.68 -16.67
C PHE A 55 -8.05 0.75 -17.80
N ALA A 56 -7.22 -0.24 -17.46
CA ALA A 56 -6.67 -1.15 -18.45
C ALA A 56 -7.75 -2.00 -19.15
N GLU A 57 -8.65 -2.60 -18.36
CA GLU A 57 -9.76 -3.43 -18.86
C GLU A 57 -10.75 -2.63 -19.73
N ALA A 58 -10.87 -1.32 -19.52
CA ALA A 58 -11.73 -0.45 -20.33
C ALA A 58 -11.08 0.05 -21.64
N ASN A 59 -9.74 0.04 -21.74
CA ASN A 59 -9.02 0.70 -22.84
C ASN A 59 -8.18 -0.25 -23.71
N TYR A 60 -7.95 -1.49 -23.27
CA TYR A 60 -7.13 -2.47 -23.99
C TYR A 60 -7.88 -3.79 -24.18
N ASP A 61 -7.38 -4.66 -25.06
CA ASP A 61 -7.83 -6.05 -25.12
C ASP A 61 -7.42 -6.81 -23.85
N GLU A 62 -8.01 -7.98 -23.63
CA GLU A 62 -7.82 -8.76 -22.40
C GLU A 62 -6.34 -9.05 -22.08
N PHE A 63 -5.53 -9.35 -23.10
CA PHE A 63 -4.13 -9.71 -22.90
C PHE A 63 -3.26 -8.50 -22.60
N GLU A 64 -3.45 -7.40 -23.33
CA GLU A 64 -2.73 -6.16 -23.08
C GLU A 64 -3.20 -5.49 -21.78
N ALA A 65 -4.48 -5.57 -21.45
CA ALA A 65 -5.01 -5.12 -20.16
C ALA A 65 -4.35 -5.88 -19.01
N PHE A 66 -4.29 -7.21 -19.09
CA PHE A 66 -3.62 -8.03 -18.08
C PHE A 66 -2.16 -7.61 -17.87
N LYS A 67 -1.38 -7.52 -18.95
CA LYS A 67 0.02 -7.04 -18.85
C LYS A 67 0.11 -5.64 -18.25
N HIS A 68 -0.80 -4.75 -18.64
CA HIS A 68 -0.82 -3.37 -18.19
C HIS A 68 -0.96 -3.29 -16.68
N TRP A 69 -2.03 -3.84 -16.11
CA TRP A 69 -2.25 -3.72 -14.67
C TRP A 69 -1.38 -4.66 -13.85
N HIS A 70 -1.05 -5.87 -14.34
CA HIS A 70 -0.25 -6.83 -13.61
C HIS A 70 1.20 -6.35 -13.44
N SER A 71 1.78 -5.72 -14.46
CA SER A 71 3.13 -5.13 -14.34
C SER A 71 3.19 -3.95 -13.36
N PHE A 72 2.09 -3.17 -13.25
CA PHE A 72 1.97 -2.14 -12.22
C PHE A 72 1.88 -2.79 -10.84
N ALA A 73 1.01 -3.78 -10.66
CA ALA A 73 0.83 -4.47 -9.40
C ALA A 73 2.14 -5.08 -8.88
N GLU A 74 2.89 -5.75 -9.77
CA GLU A 74 4.16 -6.41 -9.47
C GLU A 74 5.28 -5.42 -9.10
N LYS A 75 5.39 -4.29 -9.80
CA LYS A 75 6.63 -3.48 -9.76
C LYS A 75 6.48 -2.09 -9.17
N LYS A 76 5.25 -1.67 -8.87
CA LYS A 76 4.96 -0.25 -8.64
C LYS A 76 4.25 0.06 -7.32
N LEU A 77 3.81 -0.95 -6.57
CA LEU A 77 3.12 -0.76 -5.30
C LEU A 77 4.05 -1.06 -4.12
N TYR A 78 4.13 -0.16 -3.14
CA TYR A 78 5.02 -0.27 -2.00
C TYR A 78 4.30 0.06 -0.70
N GLY A 79 4.55 -0.71 0.36
CA GLY A 79 3.91 -0.49 1.66
C GLY A 79 4.88 -0.61 2.83
N ILE A 80 4.66 0.20 3.86
CA ILE A 80 5.36 0.09 5.14
C ILE A 80 4.31 0.05 6.24
N GLU A 81 4.45 -0.88 7.16
CA GLU A 81 3.61 -0.97 8.35
C GLU A 81 4.47 -1.35 9.55
N ILE A 82 4.35 -0.59 10.64
CA ILE A 82 5.19 -0.77 11.83
C ILE A 82 4.86 -2.06 12.59
N ASN A 83 3.62 -2.54 12.49
CA ASN A 83 3.20 -3.80 13.09
C ASN A 83 3.37 -4.96 12.10
N ASP A 84 4.35 -5.83 12.35
CA ASP A 84 4.64 -6.99 11.51
C ASP A 84 3.43 -7.92 11.25
N GLN A 85 2.51 -8.05 12.20
CA GLN A 85 1.32 -8.88 12.01
C GLN A 85 0.39 -8.26 10.97
N ILE A 86 0.20 -6.94 11.04
CA ILE A 86 -0.64 -6.20 10.10
C ILE A 86 0.04 -6.10 8.73
N ALA A 87 1.36 -5.92 8.69
CA ALA A 87 2.13 -5.99 7.45
C ALA A 87 1.94 -7.35 6.75
N ARG A 88 1.89 -8.46 7.50
CA ARG A 88 1.57 -9.79 6.92
C ARG A 88 0.14 -9.87 6.39
N VAL A 89 -0.83 -9.28 7.09
CA VAL A 89 -2.21 -9.21 6.60
C VAL A 89 -2.27 -8.40 5.31
N CYS A 90 -1.57 -7.26 5.23
CA CYS A 90 -1.43 -6.50 3.99
C CYS A 90 -0.86 -7.35 2.86
N LYS A 91 0.26 -8.05 3.10
CA LYS A 91 0.87 -8.95 2.11
C LYS A 91 -0.10 -10.00 1.60
N MET A 92 -0.75 -10.72 2.50
CA MET A 92 -1.75 -11.73 2.13
C MET A 92 -2.89 -11.11 1.31
N ASN A 93 -3.36 -9.94 1.73
CA ASN A 93 -4.42 -9.22 1.04
C ASN A 93 -4.01 -8.83 -0.38
N MET A 94 -2.78 -8.35 -0.58
CA MET A 94 -2.24 -8.03 -1.90
C MET A 94 -2.07 -9.28 -2.78
N ILE A 95 -1.51 -10.38 -2.23
CA ILE A 95 -1.34 -11.65 -2.97
C ILE A 95 -2.67 -12.21 -3.46
N ILE A 96 -3.72 -12.16 -2.62
CA ILE A 96 -5.06 -12.63 -2.99
C ILE A 96 -5.62 -11.85 -4.18
N HIS A 97 -5.21 -10.60 -4.36
CA HIS A 97 -5.61 -9.74 -5.47
C HIS A 97 -4.57 -9.69 -6.59
N ASP A 98 -3.63 -10.66 -6.62
CA ASP A 98 -2.67 -10.91 -7.69
C ASP A 98 -1.66 -9.77 -7.92
N ASP A 99 -1.07 -9.30 -6.82
CA ASP A 99 -0.08 -8.23 -6.84
C ASP A 99 1.33 -8.67 -7.28
N GLY A 100 1.61 -9.97 -7.38
CA GLY A 100 2.82 -10.52 -7.98
C GLY A 100 4.16 -10.37 -7.23
N HIS A 101 4.32 -9.41 -6.29
CA HIS A 101 5.65 -9.12 -5.70
C HIS A 101 5.66 -8.56 -4.27
N THR A 102 4.48 -8.22 -3.74
CA THR A 102 4.19 -7.74 -2.38
C THR A 102 4.90 -6.57 -1.78
N ASN A 103 6.13 -6.18 -2.13
CA ASN A 103 6.82 -4.90 -1.83
C ASN A 103 6.42 -4.15 -0.53
N VAL A 104 6.06 -4.90 0.50
CA VAL A 104 5.49 -4.45 1.77
C VAL A 104 6.46 -4.91 2.82
N ILE A 105 6.81 -4.04 3.75
CA ILE A 105 7.74 -4.37 4.82
C ILE A 105 7.13 -4.06 6.19
N GLY A 106 7.43 -4.94 7.13
CA GLY A 106 7.20 -4.69 8.55
C GLY A 106 8.34 -3.83 9.08
N HIS A 107 8.16 -2.52 9.13
CA HIS A 107 9.23 -1.60 9.52
C HIS A 107 8.70 -0.26 10.03
N ASP A 108 9.53 0.45 10.78
CA ASP A 108 9.24 1.85 11.12
C ASP A 108 9.53 2.73 9.90
N ALA A 109 8.47 3.34 9.36
CA ALA A 109 8.57 4.23 8.19
C ALA A 109 9.37 5.52 8.47
N LEU A 110 9.61 5.85 9.75
CA LEU A 110 10.43 7.00 10.16
C LEU A 110 11.90 6.64 10.35
N ASP A 111 12.28 5.36 10.22
CA ASP A 111 13.68 4.93 10.30
C ASP A 111 14.43 5.20 8.98
N GLY A 112 15.76 5.00 8.99
CA GLY A 112 16.61 5.25 7.83
C GLY A 112 16.28 4.34 6.63
N LEU A 113 16.28 4.91 5.43
CA LEU A 113 16.06 4.18 4.18
C LEU A 113 17.08 3.04 3.99
N ASP A 114 18.31 3.18 4.49
CA ASP A 114 19.35 2.14 4.45
C ASP A 114 18.91 0.85 5.16
N LYS A 115 18.09 0.97 6.20
CA LYS A 115 17.54 -0.18 6.93
C LYS A 115 16.38 -0.83 6.18
N MET A 116 15.53 -0.03 5.54
CA MET A 116 14.47 -0.54 4.66
C MET A 116 15.07 -1.29 3.47
N GLN A 117 16.14 -0.76 2.87
CA GLN A 117 16.85 -1.36 1.75
C GLN A 117 17.49 -2.71 2.07
N LYS A 118 17.90 -2.94 3.33
CA LYS A 118 18.38 -4.25 3.78
C LYS A 118 17.28 -5.31 3.80
N ILE A 119 16.01 -4.90 3.94
CA ILE A 119 14.85 -5.79 3.93
C ILE A 119 14.36 -6.00 2.50
N ASN A 120 14.25 -4.92 1.74
CA ASN A 120 13.87 -4.95 0.34
C ASN A 120 14.65 -3.85 -0.42
N SER A 121 15.56 -4.28 -1.30
CA SER A 121 16.42 -3.38 -2.08
C SER A 121 15.66 -2.51 -3.07
N GLU A 122 14.37 -2.79 -3.34
CA GLU A 122 13.53 -1.99 -4.23
C GLU A 122 13.08 -0.66 -3.61
N PHE A 123 13.27 -0.46 -2.30
CA PHE A 123 13.04 0.82 -1.65
C PHE A 123 14.16 1.80 -2.01
N GLN A 124 13.85 2.82 -2.79
CA GLN A 124 14.83 3.76 -3.33
C GLN A 124 14.42 5.21 -3.04
N GLU A 125 15.39 6.05 -2.73
CA GLU A 125 15.17 7.47 -2.48
C GLU A 125 14.71 8.16 -3.76
N ASN A 126 13.82 9.15 -3.66
CA ASN A 126 13.33 9.93 -4.80
C ASN A 126 12.78 9.06 -5.96
N SER A 127 12.22 7.89 -5.63
CA SER A 127 11.73 6.92 -6.62
C SER A 127 10.21 6.78 -6.68
N TYR A 128 9.47 7.53 -5.86
CA TYR A 128 8.01 7.41 -5.75
C TYR A 128 7.32 8.63 -6.33
N ASP A 129 6.33 8.40 -7.17
CA ASP A 129 5.55 9.45 -7.82
C ASP A 129 4.32 9.84 -6.99
N LEU A 130 3.72 8.87 -6.29
CA LEU A 130 2.50 9.06 -5.50
C LEU A 130 2.66 8.51 -4.09
N ILE A 131 2.19 9.30 -3.12
CA ILE A 131 2.05 8.88 -1.73
C ILE A 131 0.56 8.89 -1.37
N LEU A 132 0.04 7.73 -1.00
CA LEU A 132 -1.34 7.55 -0.54
C LEU A 132 -1.28 6.95 0.85
N SER A 133 -1.74 7.67 1.86
CA SER A 133 -1.57 7.21 3.24
C SER A 133 -2.58 7.85 4.20
N ASN A 134 -2.84 7.15 5.30
CA ASN A 134 -3.52 7.70 6.46
C ASN A 134 -2.67 7.43 7.71
N PRO A 135 -1.67 8.29 7.99
CA PRO A 135 -0.77 8.11 9.10
C PRO A 135 -1.49 8.10 10.45
N PRO A 136 -0.94 7.42 11.48
CA PRO A 136 -1.55 7.38 12.80
C PRO A 136 -1.70 8.79 13.41
N LEU A 137 -2.90 9.11 13.93
CA LEU A 137 -3.24 10.44 14.43
C LEU A 137 -2.71 10.78 15.84
N GLY A 138 -2.13 9.80 16.56
CA GLY A 138 -1.38 10.04 17.79
C GLY A 138 -1.72 9.12 18.98
N LEU A 139 -0.71 8.34 19.40
CA LEU A 139 -0.38 8.02 20.79
C LEU A 139 1.09 7.53 20.77
N LEU A 140 1.91 8.05 21.68
CA LEU A 140 3.36 7.82 21.77
C LEU A 140 3.78 6.40 21.34
N LEU A 141 4.70 6.31 20.38
CA LEU A 141 5.48 5.10 20.14
C LEU A 141 6.15 4.76 21.48
N SER A 142 5.66 3.72 22.18
CA SER A 142 6.38 3.22 23.34
C SER A 142 7.79 2.86 22.87
N PRO A 143 8.85 3.40 23.49
CA PRO A 143 10.20 3.07 23.10
C PRO A 143 10.36 1.55 23.17
N LYS A 144 10.93 0.95 22.12
CA LYS A 144 11.31 -0.47 22.13
C LYS A 144 12.20 -0.68 23.36
N LYS A 145 11.73 -1.48 24.32
CA LYS A 145 12.56 -2.03 25.39
C LYS A 145 13.57 -3.01 24.81
#